data_AF-A0A8X6FXE2-F1
#
_entry.id   AF-A0A8X6FXE2-F1
#
_cell.length_a   1.000
_cell.length_b   1.000
_cell.length_c   1.000
_cell.angle_alpha   90.00
_cell.angle_beta   90.00
_cell.angle_gamma   90.00
#
_symmetry.space_group_name_H-M   'P 1'
#
loop_
_entity.id
_entity.type
_entity.pdbx_description
1 polymer ?
#
loop_
_entity_poly.entity_id
_entity_poly.type
_entity_poly.pdbx_seq_one_letter_code
_entity_poly.pdbx_strand_id
1 'polypeptide(L)'
;MYDNATLHKSQYVWQILRRWEWEELEHPPYSPNVSTCHFDLILKIKEPIRGKQFATRVVNVLRQQVTRFTHGGENAEADGITGPPTACGDCRRGLR
;
A
#
# COMPACT_ATOMS: atom_id res chain seq x y z
N MET A 1 -6.10 2.31 -7.46
CA MET A 1 -4.69 2.74 -7.56
C MET A 1 -3.79 1.55 -7.22
N TYR A 2 -2.88 1.17 -8.11
CA TYR A 2 -1.96 0.04 -7.96
C TYR A 2 -0.63 0.37 -8.68
N ASP A 3 0.44 -0.42 -8.47
CA ASP A 3 1.75 -0.12 -9.06
C ASP A 3 1.88 -0.60 -10.53
N ASN A 4 2.97 -0.20 -11.19
CA ASN A 4 3.22 -0.56 -12.59
C ASN A 4 3.91 -1.93 -12.77
N ALA A 5 3.78 -2.87 -11.82
CA ALA A 5 4.39 -4.18 -12.02
C ALA A 5 3.84 -4.87 -13.28
N THR A 6 4.69 -5.60 -14.00
CA THR A 6 4.37 -6.18 -15.32
C THR A 6 3.10 -7.03 -15.28
N LEU A 7 2.86 -7.74 -14.18
CA LEU A 7 1.65 -8.55 -13.99
C LEU A 7 0.37 -7.69 -13.94
N HIS A 8 0.41 -6.53 -13.29
CA HIS A 8 -0.73 -5.62 -13.22
C HIS A 8 -0.99 -4.90 -14.55
N LYS A 9 0.04 -4.75 -15.39
CA LYS A 9 -0.07 -4.19 -16.75
C LYS A 9 -0.30 -5.26 -17.84
N SER A 10 -0.49 -6.52 -17.45
CA SER A 10 -0.77 -7.60 -18.40
C SER A 10 -2.11 -7.38 -19.09
N GLN A 11 -2.22 -7.83 -20.34
CA GLN A 11 -3.45 -7.71 -21.14
C GLN A 11 -4.65 -8.37 -20.45
N TYR A 12 -4.41 -9.50 -19.78
CA TYR A 12 -5.45 -10.23 -19.05
C TYR A 12 -6.03 -9.40 -17.90
N VAL A 13 -5.17 -8.81 -17.06
CA VAL A 13 -5.61 -7.93 -15.95
C VAL A 13 -6.34 -6.70 -16.50
N TRP A 14 -5.82 -6.09 -17.56
CA TRP A 14 -6.46 -4.93 -18.19
C TRP A 14 -7.87 -5.22 -18.71
N GLN A 15 -8.08 -6.39 -19.32
CA GLN A 15 -9.41 -6.81 -19.77
C GLN A 15 -10.40 -6.97 -18.60
N ILE A 16 -9.95 -7.49 -17.45
CA ILE A 16 -10.80 -7.63 -16.26
C ILE A 16 -11.17 -6.26 -15.68
N LEU A 17 -10.19 -5.35 -15.56
CA LEU A 17 -10.43 -3.99 -15.08
C LEU A 17 -11.44 -3.26 -15.96
N ARG A 18 -11.30 -3.38 -17.29
CA ARG A 18 -12.26 -2.81 -18.25
C ARG A 18 -13.65 -3.42 -18.12
N ARG A 19 -13.75 -4.74 -17.92
CA ARG A 19 -15.03 -5.43 -17.71
C ARG A 19 -15.76 -4.94 -16.45
N TRP A 20 -15.01 -4.56 -15.41
CA TRP A 20 -15.57 -4.02 -14.18
C TRP A 20 -15.73 -2.49 -14.19
N GLU A 21 -15.38 -1.84 -15.30
CA GLU A 21 -15.45 -0.37 -15.46
C GLU A 21 -14.64 0.38 -14.39
N TRP A 22 -13.54 -0.22 -13.92
CA TRP A 22 -12.67 0.42 -12.95
C TRP A 22 -11.72 1.40 -13.63
N GLU A 23 -11.67 2.63 -13.13
CA GLU A 23 -10.73 3.64 -13.59
C GLU A 23 -9.31 3.31 -13.10
N GLU A 24 -8.35 3.34 -14.03
CA GLU A 24 -6.93 3.21 -13.70
C GLU A 24 -6.36 4.59 -13.34
N LEU A 25 -5.94 4.76 -12.08
CA LEU A 25 -5.20 5.95 -11.66
C LEU A 25 -3.73 5.81 -12.06
N GLU A 26 -3.15 6.85 -12.67
CA GLU A 26 -1.74 6.87 -13.05
C GLU A 26 -0.83 6.72 -11.82
N HIS A 27 0.07 5.73 -11.87
CA HIS A 27 1.12 5.54 -10.88
C HIS A 27 2.48 5.86 -11.51
N PRO A 28 3.26 6.82 -10.98
CA PRO A 28 4.59 7.08 -11.51
C PRO A 28 5.56 5.92 -11.22
N PRO A 29 6.54 5.62 -12.09
CA PRO A 29 7.57 4.62 -11.81
C PRO A 29 8.31 4.91 -10.50
N TYR A 30 8.62 3.85 -9.73
CA TYR A 30 9.42 3.92 -8.50
C TYR A 30 8.95 4.98 -7.49
N SER A 31 7.63 5.12 -7.30
CA SER A 31 7.04 6.13 -6.41
C SER A 31 6.33 5.51 -5.20
N PRO A 32 7.07 4.90 -4.26
CA PRO A 32 6.49 4.27 -3.07
C PRO A 32 5.76 5.27 -2.17
N ASN A 33 6.14 6.56 -2.22
CA ASN A 33 5.51 7.64 -1.46
C ASN A 33 4.13 8.04 -2.01
N VAL A 34 3.71 7.52 -3.17
CA VAL A 34 2.40 7.80 -3.77
C VAL A 34 1.40 6.68 -3.43
N SER A 35 1.89 5.50 -3.06
CA SER A 35 1.05 4.37 -2.68
C SER A 35 0.63 4.48 -1.21
N THR A 36 -0.64 4.80 -0.99
CA THR A 36 -1.27 4.87 0.35
C THR A 36 -1.07 3.58 1.16
N CYS A 37 -1.14 2.43 0.49
CA CYS A 37 -0.87 1.15 1.10
C CYS A 37 0.57 1.05 1.64
N HIS A 38 1.56 1.60 0.92
CA HIS A 38 2.96 1.46 1.31
C HIS A 38 3.36 2.38 2.45
N PHE A 39 2.96 3.65 2.41
CA PHE A 39 3.39 4.63 3.41
C PHE A 39 2.52 4.65 4.67
N ASP A 40 1.28 4.17 4.64
CA ASP A 40 0.38 4.21 5.79
C ASP A 40 0.07 2.78 6.28
N LEU A 41 -0.69 2.03 5.49
CA LEU A 41 -1.22 0.72 5.90
C LEU A 41 -0.12 -0.29 6.27
N ILE A 42 0.86 -0.50 5.40
CA ILE A 42 1.93 -1.48 5.63
C ILE A 42 2.84 -1.04 6.77
N LEU A 43 3.09 0.27 6.92
CA LEU A 43 3.88 0.77 8.04
C LEU A 43 3.19 0.48 9.37
N LYS A 44 1.90 0.81 9.51
CA LYS A 44 1.12 0.54 10.73
C LYS A 44 1.04 -0.95 11.09
N ILE A 45 0.91 -1.83 10.09
CA ILE A 45 0.93 -3.29 10.34
C ILE A 45 2.33 -3.76 10.78
N LYS A 46 3.40 -3.13 10.27
CA LYS A 46 4.79 -3.51 10.56
C LYS A 46 5.31 -2.93 11.87
N GLU A 47 4.83 -1.78 12.30
CA GLU A 47 5.28 -1.09 13.52
C GLU A 47 5.26 -1.99 14.77
N PRO A 48 4.17 -2.72 15.08
CA PRO A 48 4.13 -3.64 16.22
C PRO A 48 5.10 -4.82 16.12
N ILE A 49 5.61 -5.11 14.92
CA ILE A 49 6.50 -6.24 14.61
C ILE A 49 7.96 -5.79 14.60
N ARG A 50 8.20 -4.49 14.35
CA ARG A 50 9.54 -3.93 14.17
C ARG A 50 10.41 -4.19 15.40
N GLY A 51 11.63 -4.69 15.16
CA GLY A 51 12.62 -4.96 16.21
C GLY A 51 12.36 -6.21 17.06
N LYS A 52 11.27 -6.96 16.82
CA LYS A 52 10.99 -8.20 17.54
C LYS A 52 11.60 -9.40 16.82
N GLN A 53 12.20 -10.30 17.58
CA GLN A 53 12.60 -11.62 17.11
C GLN A 53 11.48 -12.60 17.37
N PHE A 54 11.21 -13.50 16.42
CA PHE A 54 10.13 -14.47 16.53
C PHE A 54 10.69 -15.88 16.49
N ALA A 55 10.35 -16.68 17.49
CA ALA A 55 10.65 -18.12 17.50
C ALA A 55 9.77 -18.91 16.53
N THR A 56 8.62 -18.35 16.14
CA THR A 56 7.68 -18.94 15.18
C THR A 56 7.86 -18.34 13.80
N ARG A 57 7.37 -19.06 12.77
CA ARG A 57 7.42 -18.59 11.39
C ARG A 57 6.75 -17.21 11.28
N VAL A 58 7.48 -16.24 10.73
CA VAL A 58 7.08 -14.82 10.59
C VAL A 58 5.68 -14.67 9.98
N VAL A 59 5.28 -15.57 9.07
CA VAL A 59 3.95 -15.59 8.45
C VAL A 59 2.82 -15.68 9.47
N ASN A 60 2.98 -16.46 10.55
CA ASN A 60 1.94 -16.59 11.58
C ASN A 60 1.76 -15.29 12.38
N VAL A 61 2.88 -14.62 12.67
CA VAL A 61 2.90 -13.32 13.35
C VAL A 61 2.24 -12.27 12.46
N LEU A 62 2.62 -12.22 11.18
CA LEU A 62 2.03 -11.30 10.21
C LEU A 62 0.52 -11.51 10.09
N ARG A 63 0.05 -12.76 9.95
CA ARG A 63 -1.39 -13.08 9.92
C ARG A 63 -2.10 -12.55 11.15
N GLN A 64 -1.55 -12.78 12.34
CA GLN A 64 -2.14 -12.30 13.58
C GLN A 64 -2.21 -10.77 13.63
N GLN A 65 -1.15 -10.06 13.21
CA GLN A 65 -1.18 -8.59 13.18
C GLN A 65 -2.16 -8.05 12.15
N VAL A 66 -2.24 -8.64 10.95
CA VAL A 66 -3.24 -8.27 9.94
C VAL A 66 -4.64 -8.47 10.50
N THR A 67 -4.93 -9.60 11.14
CA THR A 67 -6.23 -9.82 11.79
C THR A 67 -6.51 -8.78 12.86
N ARG A 68 -5.54 -8.43 13.71
CA ARG A 68 -5.75 -7.38 14.72
C ARG A 68 -6.05 -6.02 14.09
N PHE A 69 -5.35 -5.68 13.02
CA PHE A 69 -5.56 -4.45 12.27
C PHE A 69 -6.97 -4.39 11.66
N THR A 70 -7.44 -5.47 11.01
CA THR A 70 -8.78 -5.48 10.39
C THR A 70 -9.94 -5.46 11.39
N HIS A 71 -9.70 -5.85 12.65
CA HIS A 71 -10.73 -5.89 13.70
C HIS A 71 -10.71 -4.65 14.61
N GLY A 72 -10.04 -3.56 14.21
CA GLY A 72 -10.07 -2.30 14.95
C GLY A 72 -9.20 -2.27 16.21
N GLY A 73 -8.09 -3.02 16.24
CA GLY A 73 -7.11 -2.93 17.33
C GLY A 73 -6.44 -1.55 17.43
N GLU A 74 -5.61 -1.36 18.47
CA GLU A 74 -4.82 -0.12 18.62
C GLU A 74 -4.00 0.16 17.34
N ASN A 75 -4.08 1.40 16.82
CA ASN A 75 -3.47 1.85 15.55
C ASN A 75 -4.06 1.22 14.27
N ALA A 76 -5.26 0.66 14.30
CA ALA A 76 -5.93 0.06 13.14
C ALA A 76 -6.49 1.04 12.09
N GLU A 77 -6.53 2.34 12.40
CA GLU A 77 -7.05 3.33 11.45
C GLU A 77 -6.02 3.62 10.36
N ALA A 78 -6.42 3.54 9.09
CA ALA A 78 -5.57 3.85 7.93
C ALA A 78 -6.10 5.10 7.19
N ASP A 79 -5.80 6.29 7.70
CA ASP A 79 -6.22 7.57 7.12
C ASP A 79 -5.39 8.03 5.90
N GLY A 80 -4.48 7.20 5.38
CA GLY A 80 -3.60 7.54 4.26
C GLY A 80 -4.32 7.94 2.96
N ILE A 81 -5.64 7.71 2.87
CA ILE A 81 -6.49 8.18 1.76
C ILE A 81 -6.98 9.61 2.00
N THR A 82 -7.31 9.98 3.24
CA THR A 82 -7.86 11.30 3.62
C THR A 82 -6.78 12.38 3.61
N GLY A 83 -5.52 11.99 3.82
CA GLY A 83 -4.34 12.85 3.65
C GLY A 83 -3.41 12.28 2.57
N PRO A 84 -3.72 12.46 1.27
CA PRO A 84 -2.75 12.13 0.23
C PRO A 84 -1.48 12.92 0.53
N PRO A 85 -0.30 12.30 0.48
CA PRO A 85 0.89 12.92 1.00
C PRO A 85 1.17 14.20 0.22
N THR A 86 1.60 15.25 0.93
CA THR A 86 2.22 16.45 0.38
C THR A 86 3.30 16.14 -0.68
N ALA A 87 3.80 14.89 -0.71
CA ALA A 87 4.64 14.31 -1.76
C ALA A 87 4.10 14.48 -3.19
N CYS A 88 2.78 14.53 -3.43
CA CYS A 88 2.25 14.81 -4.77
C CYS A 88 2.58 16.25 -5.24
N GLY A 89 2.70 17.19 -4.30
CA GLY A 89 3.19 18.55 -4.56
C GLY A 89 4.72 18.63 -4.69
N ASP A 90 5.45 17.79 -3.97
CA ASP A 90 6.93 17.81 -3.95
C ASP A 90 7.59 17.16 -5.16
N CYS A 91 6.94 16.16 -5.79
CA CYS A 91 7.46 15.55 -7.02
C CYS A 91 7.61 16.54 -8.20
N ARG A 92 6.87 17.66 -8.23
CA ARG A 92 7.01 18.68 -9.29
C ARG A 92 8.24 19.59 -9.16
N ARG A 93 8.91 19.61 -8.00
CA ARG A 93 10.04 20.55 -7.75
C ARG A 93 11.39 20.06 -8.25
N GLY A 94 11.52 18.79 -8.66
CA GLY A 94 12.79 18.18 -9.09
C GLY A 94 12.97 18.01 -10.61
N LEU A 95 12.11 18.59 -11.44
CA LEU A 95 12.15 18.45 -12.92
C LEU A 95 12.54 19.76 -13.64
N ARG A 96 13.43 20.57 -13.05
CA ARG A 96 14.10 21.68 -13.75
C ARG A 96 15.60 21.42 -13.87
#